data_AF-J3MW29-F1
#
_entry.id   AF-J3MW29-F1
#
_cell.length_a   1.000
_cell.length_b   1.000
_cell.length_c   1.000
_cell.angle_alpha   90.00
_cell.angle_beta   90.00
_cell.angle_gamma   90.00
#
_symmetry.space_group_name_H-M   'P 1'
#
loop_
_entity.id
_entity.type
_entity.pdbx_description
1 polymer ?
#
loop_
_entity_poly.entity_id
_entity_poly.type
_entity_poly.pdbx_seq_one_letter_code
_entity_poly.pdbx_strand_id
1 'polypeptide(L)' 'MPERFEDGTIEFKGSNYEFIPFGSGRRMCPGFNYGLASMELMFTDGVTEVDIEEAPGLGVRRRSPLMLCATPFVPIDPAN' A
#
# COMPACT_ATOMS: atom_id res chain seq x y z
N MET A 1 1.44 12.41 8.23
CA MET A 1 0.65 13.59 7.81
C MET A 1 0.64 13.58 6.28
N PRO A 2 -0.41 13.00 5.66
CA PRO A 2 -0.56 12.87 4.19
C PRO A 2 -0.55 14.22 3.44
N GLU A 3 -0.90 15.31 4.11
CA GLU A 3 -0.96 16.70 3.64
C GLU A 3 0.35 17.15 2.97
N ARG A 4 1.48 16.51 3.30
CA ARG A 4 2.77 16.74 2.63
C ARG A 4 2.73 16.46 1.12
N PHE A 5 1.82 15.61 0.65
CA PHE A 5 1.79 15.11 -0.73
C PHE A 5 0.60 15.62 -1.56
N GLU A 6 -0.25 16.47 -0.99
CA GLU A 6 -1.48 16.96 -1.65
C GLU A 6 -1.20 17.81 -2.89
N ASP A 7 -0.12 18.58 -2.90
CA ASP A 7 0.25 19.46 -4.02
C ASP A 7 0.75 18.70 -5.26
N GLY A 8 1.02 17.39 -5.15
CA GLY A 8 1.47 16.56 -6.26
C GLY A 8 2.86 16.90 -6.83
N THR A 9 3.60 17.80 -6.19
CA THR A 9 4.93 18.28 -6.64
C THR A 9 6.08 17.35 -6.26
N ILE A 10 5.83 16.39 -5.36
CA ILE A 10 6.84 15.48 -4.83
C ILE A 10 6.88 14.19 -5.64
N GLU A 11 7.96 13.98 -6.39
CA GLU A 11 8.20 12.75 -7.18
C GLU A 11 8.95 11.68 -6.37
N PHE A 12 8.46 10.44 -6.38
CA PHE A 12 9.11 9.32 -5.67
C PHE A 12 10.14 8.55 -6.52
N LYS A 13 10.33 8.92 -7.79
CA LYS A 13 11.21 8.22 -8.75
C LYS A 13 12.70 8.60 -8.61
N GLY A 14 13.07 9.23 -7.50
CA GLY A 14 14.47 9.51 -7.18
C GLY A 14 15.07 10.79 -7.81
N SER A 15 14.24 11.58 -8.49
CA SER A 15 14.54 12.94 -9.00
C SER A 15 14.41 14.02 -7.90
N ASN A 16 13.53 13.79 -6.92
CA ASN A 16 13.33 14.68 -5.78
C ASN A 16 14.05 14.13 -4.53
N TYR A 17 15.10 14.81 -4.06
CA TYR A 17 15.89 14.38 -2.92
C TYR A 17 15.22 14.59 -1.56
N GLU A 18 14.11 15.34 -1.52
CA GLU A 18 13.26 15.45 -0.33
C GLU A 18 12.41 14.18 -0.13
N PHE A 19 12.31 13.33 -1.16
CA PHE A 19 11.49 12.11 -1.12
C PHE A 19 12.05 10.94 -1.96
N ILE A 20 12.79 10.05 -1.30
CA ILE A 20 13.42 8.86 -1.90
C ILE A 20 13.05 7.56 -1.17
N PRO A 21 11.76 7.20 -1.07
CA PRO A 21 11.31 6.02 -0.30
C PRO A 21 11.90 4.70 -0.82
N PHE A 22 12.24 4.64 -2.10
CA PHE A 22 12.86 3.49 -2.76
C PHE A 22 14.33 3.72 -3.14
N GLY A 23 14.96 4.80 -2.64
CA GLY A 23 16.28 5.24 -3.09
C GLY A 23 16.28 5.86 -4.49
N SER A 24 17.47 6.01 -5.08
CA SER A 24 17.66 6.62 -6.41
C SER A 24 18.86 6.03 -7.16
N GLY A 25 18.93 6.28 -8.47
CA GLY A 25 20.02 5.88 -9.34
C GLY A 25 20.21 4.36 -9.46
N ARG A 26 21.47 3.92 -9.65
CA ARG A 26 21.82 2.51 -9.89
C ARG A 26 21.56 1.58 -8.69
N ARG A 27 21.26 2.12 -7.51
CA ARG A 27 20.95 1.38 -6.28
C ARG A 27 19.51 1.57 -5.82
N MET A 28 18.65 2.13 -6.69
CA MET A 28 17.22 2.19 -6.43
C MET A 28 16.68 0.76 -6.20
N CYS A 29 15.73 0.63 -5.29
CA CYS A 29 15.06 -0.63 -5.00
C CYS A 29 14.48 -1.22 -6.29
N PRO A 30 14.88 -2.43 -6.71
CA PRO A 30 14.35 -3.04 -7.93
C PRO A 30 12.85 -3.38 -7.82
N GLY A 31 12.29 -3.41 -6.60
CA GLY A 31 10.88 -3.67 -6.32
C GLY A 31 9.98 -2.45 -6.26
N PHE A 32 10.42 -1.25 -6.67
CA PHE A 32 9.62 -0.03 -6.49
C PHE A 32 8.26 -0.10 -7.22
N ASN A 33 8.22 -0.61 -8.46
CA ASN A 33 6.96 -0.80 -9.20
C ASN A 33 6.01 -1.77 -8.49
N TYR A 34 6.55 -2.84 -7.92
CA TYR A 34 5.76 -3.80 -7.16
C TYR A 34 5.18 -3.18 -5.89
N GLY A 35 5.98 -2.39 -5.16
CA GLY A 35 5.51 -1.66 -3.98
C GLY A 35 4.36 -0.71 -4.29
N LEU A 36 4.43 0.02 -5.41
CA LEU A 36 3.37 0.92 -5.85
C LEU A 36 2.08 0.16 -6.18
N ALA A 37 2.16 -0.87 -7.01
CA ALA A 37 1.00 -1.69 -7.37
C ALA A 37 0.36 -2.36 -6.14
N SER A 38 1.18 -2.79 -5.18
CA SER A 38 0.70 -3.40 -3.93
C SER A 38 -0.04 -2.38 -3.06
N MET A 39 0.47 -1.15 -2.94
CA MET A 39 -0.21 -0.08 -2.20
C MET A 39 -1.53 0.31 -2.87
N GLU A 40 -1.54 0.45 -4.19
CA GLU A 40 -2.77 0.76 -4.94
C GLU A 40 -3.83 -0.31 -4.70
N LEU A 41 -3.46 -1.58 -4.84
CA LEU A 41 -4.37 -2.71 -4.60
C LEU A 41 -4.92 -2.74 -3.16
N MET A 42 -4.09 -2.42 -2.17
CA MET A 42 -4.52 -2.35 -0.76
C MET A 42 -5.63 -1.31 -0.54
N PHE A 43 -5.68 -0.24 -1.34
CA PHE A 43 -6.67 0.83 -1.19
C PHE A 43 -7.85 0.71 -2.16
N THR A 44 -7.71 0.04 -3.31
CA THR A 44 -8.80 -0.09 -4.29
C THR A 44 -9.79 -1.21 -3.98
N ASP A 45 -9.34 -2.32 -3.38
CA ASP A 45 -10.18 -3.51 -3.18
C ASP A 45 -10.71 -3.62 -1.74
N GLY A 46 -11.86 -2.99 -1.49
CA GLY A 46 -12.86 -3.50 -0.53
C GLY A 46 -12.65 -3.18 0.95
N VAL A 47 -11.72 -2.30 1.29
CA VAL A 47 -11.44 -1.95 2.67
C VAL A 47 -12.11 -0.62 3.03
N THR A 48 -13.38 -0.68 3.46
CA THR A 48 -14.16 0.52 3.81
C THR A 48 -13.87 1.03 5.22
N GLU A 49 -13.56 0.14 6.16
CA GLU A 49 -13.25 0.47 7.56
C GLU A 49 -12.12 -0.44 8.08
N VAL A 50 -11.02 0.17 8.54
CA VAL A 50 -9.88 -0.53 9.15
C VAL A 50 -9.64 0.04 10.53
N ASP A 51 -9.66 -0.84 11.54
CA ASP A 51 -9.11 -0.51 12.84
C ASP A 51 -7.57 -0.52 12.79
N ILE A 52 -6.98 0.66 13.04
CA ILE A 52 -5.53 0.92 13.07
C ILE A 52 -5.04 1.09 14.53
N GLU A 53 -5.91 0.91 15.53
CA GLU A 53 -5.50 1.02 16.92
C GLU A 53 -4.36 0.04 17.26
N GLU A 54 -3.42 0.49 18.08
CA GLU A 54 -2.27 -0.30 18.47
C GLU A 54 -2.57 -1.14 19.73
N ALA A 55 -2.00 -2.34 19.77
CA ALA A 55 -1.96 -3.17 20.96
C ALA A 55 -0.89 -2.64 21.93
N PRO A 56 -1.10 -2.69 23.26
CA PRO A 56 -0.06 -2.33 24.22
C PRO A 56 1.18 -3.23 24.09
N GLY A 57 2.37 -2.63 24.06
CA GLY A 57 3.63 -3.38 24.03
C GLY A 57 4.81 -2.59 23.48
N LEU A 58 5.99 -3.22 23.47
CA LEU A 58 7.23 -2.61 22.93
C LEU A 58 7.21 -2.47 21.40
N GLY A 59 6.39 -3.27 20.70
CA GLY A 59 6.26 -3.23 19.25
C GLY A 59 4.87 -2.73 18.84
N VAL A 60 4.82 -1.99 17.74
CA VAL A 60 3.56 -1.52 17.12
C VAL A 60 2.90 -2.71 16.43
N ARG A 61 2.01 -3.39 17.15
CA ARG A 61 1.12 -4.42 16.59
C ARG A 61 -0.29 -3.85 16.51
N ARG A 62 -1.06 -4.28 15.52
CA ARG A 62 -2.49 -3.97 15.44
C ARG A 62 -3.21 -4.57 16.65
N ARG A 63 -4.13 -3.82 17.24
CA ARG A 63 -5.06 -4.27 18.29
C ARG A 63 -5.96 -5.37 17.74
N SER A 64 -6.58 -5.10 16.60
CA SER A 64 -7.43 -6.03 15.87
C SER A 64 -6.68 -6.60 14.66
N PRO A 65 -6.51 -7.93 14.54
CA PRO A 65 -5.84 -8.53 13.39
C PRO A 65 -6.65 -8.31 12.10
N LEU A 66 -5.96 -8.12 10.98
CA LEU A 66 -6.61 -8.12 9.67
C LEU A 66 -6.93 -9.55 9.26
N MET A 67 -8.22 -9.84 9.04
CA MET A 67 -8.66 -11.14 8.58
C MET A 67 -8.92 -11.12 7.08
N LEU A 68 -8.32 -12.05 6.36
CA LEU A 68 -8.58 -12.25 4.93
C LEU A 68 -9.80 -13.15 4.75
N CYS A 69 -10.90 -12.59 4.26
CA CYS A 69 -12.04 -13.37 3.79
C CYS A 69 -11.85 -13.68 2.30
N ALA A 70 -11.44 -14.90 1.98
CA ALA A 70 -11.33 -15.33 0.59
C ALA A 70 -12.73 -15.54 -0.01
N THR A 71 -13.08 -14.75 -1.02
CA THR A 71 -14.28 -14.99 -1.83
C THR A 71 -13.92 -15.98 -2.94
N PRO A 72 -14.61 -17.12 -3.09
CA PRO A 72 -14.32 -18.06 -4.16
C PRO A 72 -14.61 -17.41 -5.52
N PHE A 73 -13.67 -17.52 -6.44
CA PHE A 73 -13.89 -17.13 -7.83
C PHE A 73 -14.80 -18.16 -8.51
N VAL A 74 -15.94 -17.71 -9.02
CA VAL A 74 -16.83 -18.50 -9.86
C VAL A 74 -16.63 -18.03 -11.30
N PRO A 75 -16.08 -18.86 -12.21
CA PRO A 75 -15.98 -18.51 -13.62
C PRO A 75 -17.38 -18.23 -14.17
N ILE A 76 -17.53 -17.13 -14.90
CA ILE A 76 -18.75 -16.87 -15.67
C ILE A 76 -18.75 -17.87 -16.82
N ASP A 77 -19.73 -18.77 -16.86
CA ASP A 77 -19.89 -19.70 -17.98
C ASP A 77 -20.30 -18.89 -19.22
N PRO A 78 -19.51 -18.89 -20.30
CA PRO A 78 -19.85 -18.15 -21.52
C PRO A 78 -21.11 -18.70 -22.23
N ALA A 79 -21.70 -19.81 -21.76
CA ALA A 79 -22.88 -20.43 -22.33
C ALA A 79 -24.23 -19.99 -21.73
N ASN A 80 -24.29 -18.97 -20.85
CA ASN A 80 -25.52 -18.43 -20.26
C ASN A 80 -25.61 -16.91 -20.43
#